data_AF-M5RPL7-F1
#
_entry.id   AF-M5RPL7-F1
#
_cell.length_a   1.000
_cell.length_b   1.000
_cell.length_c   1.000
_cell.angle_alpha   90.00
_cell.angle_beta   90.00
_cell.angle_gamma   90.00
#
_symmetry.space_group_name_H-M   'P 1'
#
loop_
_entity.id
_entity.type
_entity.pdbx_description
1 polymer ?
#
loop_
_entity_poly.entity_id
_entity_poly.type
_entity_poly.pdbx_seq_one_letter_code
_entity_poly.pdbx_strand_id
1 'polypeptide(L)'
;MTGYEQPALGGVYKLSAICDAGGRWHDRVKLSEQPIKTSSPGIQQVRRYYQANQAIADVIYDIRDGTAASPCMVPIGDDQVRRFDEEKFKENWQSEDLLVPVLRDGRRVGQWPTIHQIRERTKKQLAMFSSDVRQLVRPAVYPTGLDVQLFETKRKLMATASPFHG
;
A
#
# COMPACT_ATOMS: atom_id res chain seq x y z
N MET A 1 -15.26 5.30 -22.59
CA MET A 1 -15.92 5.69 -21.33
C MET A 1 -15.56 7.14 -21.05
N THR A 2 -16.53 8.01 -20.76
CA THR A 2 -16.32 9.45 -20.46
C THR A 2 -16.24 9.76 -18.97
N GLY A 3 -16.37 8.76 -18.08
CA GLY A 3 -16.30 8.91 -16.62
C GLY A 3 -17.40 9.77 -15.98
N TYR A 4 -18.33 10.31 -16.78
CA TYR A 4 -19.52 11.08 -16.41
C TYR A 4 -19.30 12.06 -15.24
N GLU A 5 -19.61 11.69 -14.00
CA GLU A 5 -19.49 12.57 -12.83
C GLU A 5 -18.06 12.69 -12.27
N GLN A 6 -17.18 11.72 -12.56
CA GLN A 6 -15.77 11.74 -12.17
C GLN A 6 -14.89 11.33 -13.37
N PRO A 7 -14.68 12.25 -14.33
CA PRO A 7 -13.97 11.95 -15.58
C PRO A 7 -12.48 11.64 -15.40
N ALA A 8 -11.92 11.85 -14.20
CA ALA A 8 -10.51 11.65 -13.92
C ALA A 8 -10.30 10.84 -12.63
N LEU A 9 -9.36 9.89 -12.68
CA LEU A 9 -8.80 9.26 -11.50
C LEU A 9 -7.78 10.22 -10.87
N GLY A 10 -7.87 10.46 -9.56
CA GLY A 10 -6.99 11.35 -8.80
C GLY A 10 -5.56 10.83 -8.58
N GLY A 11 -4.99 10.11 -9.55
CA GLY A 11 -3.65 9.55 -9.47
C GLY A 11 -2.59 10.65 -9.36
N VAL A 12 -1.58 10.42 -8.51
CA VAL A 12 -0.46 11.35 -8.30
C VAL A 12 0.87 10.60 -8.30
N TYR A 13 1.92 11.24 -8.80
CA TYR A 13 3.30 10.76 -8.68
C TYR A 13 4.04 11.60 -7.64
N LYS A 14 4.72 10.95 -6.69
CA LYS A 14 5.49 11.61 -5.63
C LYS A 14 6.82 10.91 -5.44
N LEU A 15 7.89 11.67 -5.29
CA LEU A 15 9.21 11.16 -4.92
C LEU A 15 9.22 10.76 -3.44
N SER A 16 9.59 9.51 -3.14
CA SER A 16 9.60 8.95 -1.78
C SER A 16 11.00 8.65 -1.22
N ALA A 17 12.00 8.46 -2.09
CA ALA A 17 13.39 8.27 -1.71
C ALA A 17 14.35 8.65 -2.86
N ILE A 18 15.60 9.00 -2.52
CA ILE A 18 16.69 9.27 -3.47
C ILE A 18 17.92 8.46 -3.06
N CYS A 19 18.57 7.78 -4.01
CA CYS A 19 19.86 7.14 -3.79
C CYS A 19 20.98 8.12 -4.16
N ASP A 20 21.97 8.29 -3.29
CA ASP A 20 23.17 9.08 -3.59
C ASP A 20 24.23 8.27 -4.36
N ALA A 21 25.31 8.95 -4.77
CA ALA A 21 26.41 8.31 -5.49
C ALA A 21 27.16 7.24 -4.67
N GLY A 22 27.03 7.26 -3.34
CA GLY A 22 27.58 6.24 -2.45
C GLY A 22 26.66 5.03 -2.25
N GLY A 23 25.51 4.98 -2.93
CA GLY A 23 24.54 3.90 -2.81
C GLY A 23 23.62 4.03 -1.58
N ARG A 24 23.69 5.14 -0.84
CA ARG A 24 22.86 5.35 0.34
C ARG A 24 21.52 5.97 -0.05
N TRP A 25 20.45 5.38 0.46
CA TRP A 25 19.08 5.87 0.26
C TRP A 25 18.71 6.94 1.30
N HIS A 26 18.08 8.01 0.82
CA HIS A 26 17.59 9.14 1.59
C HIS A 26 16.09 9.30 1.39
N ASP A 27 15.33 9.17 2.46
CA ASP A 27 13.88 9.25 2.44
C ASP A 27 13.37 10.67 2.19
N ARG A 28 12.26 10.79 1.46
CA ARG A 28 11.62 12.06 1.12
C ARG A 28 10.16 12.04 1.54
N VAL A 29 9.75 13.11 2.22
CA VAL A 29 8.36 13.37 2.58
C VAL A 29 7.96 14.73 2.01
N LYS A 30 6.80 14.78 1.35
CA LYS A 30 6.18 16.04 0.95
C LYS A 30 5.13 16.39 2.00
N LEU A 31 5.40 17.43 2.78
CA LEU A 31 4.43 18.00 3.71
C LEU A 31 3.29 18.68 2.95
N SER A 32 2.10 18.60 3.51
CA SER A 32 0.90 19.31 3.07
C SER A 32 0.17 19.83 4.30
N GLU A 33 -0.59 20.90 4.15
CA GLU A 33 -1.43 21.45 5.22
C GLU A 33 -2.40 20.41 5.82
N GLN A 34 -2.83 19.44 5.02
CA GLN A 34 -3.65 18.32 5.47
C GLN A 34 -2.76 17.08 5.68
N PRO A 35 -2.71 16.49 6.90
CA PRO A 35 -1.86 15.33 7.20
C PRO A 35 -2.09 14.13 6.26
N ILE A 36 -3.32 13.92 5.81
CA ILE A 36 -3.67 12.82 4.88
C ILE A 36 -3.08 13.01 3.47
N LYS A 37 -2.68 14.24 3.10
CA LYS A 37 -2.03 14.54 1.82
C LYS A 37 -0.50 14.39 1.87
N THR A 38 0.06 14.14 3.05
CA THR A 38 1.49 13.89 3.25
C THR A 38 1.90 12.55 2.65
N SER A 39 2.92 12.55 1.79
CA SER A 39 3.42 11.31 1.16
C SER A 39 4.01 10.35 2.19
N SER A 40 3.97 9.05 1.90
CA SER A 40 4.76 8.09 2.66
C SER A 40 6.19 8.04 2.09
N PRO A 41 7.23 7.97 2.92
CA PRO A 41 8.63 7.90 2.50
C PRO A 41 9.06 6.50 2.04
N GLY A 42 10.28 6.37 1.53
CA GLY A 42 10.96 5.09 1.40
C GLY A 42 10.72 4.36 0.08
N ILE A 43 11.21 3.11 -0.01
CA ILE A 43 11.05 2.25 -1.18
C ILE A 43 9.90 1.29 -0.93
N GLN A 44 8.73 1.65 -1.44
CA GLN A 44 7.47 1.04 -0.99
C GLN A 44 7.09 -0.22 -1.77
N GLN A 45 6.46 -1.14 -1.05
CA GLN A 45 5.72 -2.28 -1.58
C GLN A 45 4.34 -2.32 -0.90
N VAL A 46 3.38 -2.99 -1.55
CA VAL A 46 2.05 -3.25 -0.99
C VAL A 46 1.90 -4.75 -0.80
N ARG A 47 1.58 -5.16 0.43
CA ARG A 47 1.25 -6.55 0.75
C ARG A 47 -0.24 -6.69 0.99
N ARG A 48 -0.88 -7.59 0.26
CA ARG A 48 -2.24 -8.00 0.53
C ARG A 48 -2.25 -9.19 1.47
N TYR A 49 -3.03 -9.10 2.53
CA TYR A 49 -3.32 -10.21 3.42
C TYR A 49 -4.64 -10.87 3.03
N TYR A 50 -4.67 -12.20 3.17
CA TYR A 50 -5.83 -13.03 2.92
C TYR A 50 -6.15 -13.86 4.16
N GLN A 51 -7.43 -14.11 4.37
CA GLN A 51 -7.93 -15.10 5.30
C GLN A 51 -8.92 -16.00 4.57
N ALA A 52 -8.70 -17.31 4.57
CA ALA A 52 -9.57 -18.27 3.89
C ALA A 52 -9.91 -17.86 2.43
N ASN A 53 -8.89 -17.45 1.67
CA ASN A 53 -8.97 -16.93 0.30
C ASN A 53 -9.72 -15.58 0.12
N GLN A 54 -10.15 -14.94 1.19
CA GLN A 54 -10.73 -13.60 1.14
C GLN A 54 -9.64 -12.54 1.42
N ALA A 55 -9.56 -11.51 0.58
CA ALA A 55 -8.72 -10.34 0.82
C ALA A 55 -9.28 -9.53 2.00
N ILE A 56 -8.42 -9.17 2.95
CA ILE A 56 -8.84 -8.58 4.23
C ILE A 56 -8.14 -7.26 4.57
N ALA A 57 -6.94 -7.03 4.04
CA ALA A 57 -6.22 -5.76 4.19
C ALA A 57 -5.09 -5.63 3.17
N ASP A 58 -4.79 -4.40 2.77
CA ASP A 58 -3.57 -4.06 2.04
C ASP A 58 -2.69 -3.15 2.91
N VAL A 59 -1.43 -3.54 3.11
CA VAL A 59 -0.47 -2.82 3.94
C VAL A 59 0.70 -2.35 3.09
N ILE A 60 0.98 -1.04 3.16
CA ILE A 60 2.14 -0.43 2.52
C ILE A 60 3.32 -0.54 3.48
N TYR A 61 4.44 -1.07 3.02
CA TYR A 61 5.65 -1.23 3.81
C TYR A 61 6.89 -0.80 3.00
N ASP A 62 7.99 -0.57 3.70
CA ASP A 62 9.29 -0.33 3.06
C ASP A 62 10.02 -1.65 2.83
N ILE A 63 10.46 -1.93 1.60
CA ILE A 63 11.15 -3.18 1.29
C ILE A 63 12.48 -3.35 2.05
N ARG A 64 13.05 -2.25 2.56
CA ARG A 64 14.32 -2.25 3.30
C ARG A 64 14.16 -2.76 4.73
N ASP A 65 12.95 -2.67 5.27
CA ASP A 65 12.64 -2.97 6.68
C ASP A 65 12.31 -4.45 6.91
N GLY A 66 12.21 -5.24 5.83
CA GLY A 66 11.87 -6.66 5.89
C GLY A 66 10.39 -6.89 6.17
N THR A 67 10.05 -8.05 6.73
CA THR A 67 8.67 -8.47 7.00
C THR A 67 8.45 -8.66 8.49
N ALA A 68 7.45 -7.99 9.06
CA ALA A 68 7.09 -8.14 10.46
C ALA A 68 6.74 -9.60 10.82
N ALA A 69 7.10 -10.03 12.02
CA ALA A 69 6.83 -11.39 12.53
C ALA A 69 5.33 -11.66 12.74
N SER A 70 4.56 -10.62 13.08
CA SER A 70 3.10 -10.65 13.17
C SER A 70 2.54 -9.53 12.30
N PRO A 71 1.49 -9.77 11.51
CA PRO A 71 0.92 -8.72 10.68
C PRO A 71 0.20 -7.71 11.57
N CYS A 72 0.48 -6.44 11.34
CA CYS A 72 -0.26 -5.32 11.91
C CYS A 72 -0.18 -4.15 10.94
N MET A 73 -1.00 -3.13 11.16
CA MET A 73 -0.95 -1.90 10.39
C MET A 73 -1.41 -0.72 11.21
N VAL A 74 -1.01 0.47 10.79
CA VAL A 74 -1.65 1.73 11.20
C VAL A 74 -2.60 2.13 10.06
N PRO A 75 -3.92 2.13 10.26
CA PRO A 75 -4.88 2.49 9.22
C PRO A 75 -4.63 3.89 8.65
N ILE A 76 -4.92 4.08 7.36
CA ILE A 76 -4.79 5.40 6.74
C ILE A 76 -5.78 6.39 7.38
N GLY A 77 -5.26 7.49 7.93
CA GLY A 77 -6.07 8.52 8.60
C GLY A 77 -6.29 8.27 10.10
N ASP A 78 -5.66 7.23 10.65
CA ASP A 78 -5.65 6.88 12.07
C ASP A 78 -4.20 6.92 12.59
N ASP A 79 -4.04 6.89 13.92
CA ASP A 79 -2.75 6.77 14.62
C ASP A 79 -2.65 5.50 15.49
N GLN A 80 -3.73 4.72 15.58
CA GLN A 80 -3.76 3.51 16.39
C GLN A 80 -3.31 2.29 15.59
N VAL A 81 -2.37 1.53 16.18
CA VAL A 81 -1.93 0.25 15.62
C VAL A 81 -3.07 -0.75 15.71
N ARG A 82 -3.53 -1.23 14.55
CA ARG A 82 -4.45 -2.35 14.43
C ARG A 82 -3.66 -3.63 14.24
N ARG A 83 -3.72 -4.51 15.24
CA ARG A 83 -3.18 -5.87 15.15
C ARG A 83 -4.20 -6.78 14.47
N PHE A 84 -3.74 -7.60 13.55
CA PHE A 84 -4.56 -8.70 13.07
C PHE A 84 -4.52 -9.84 14.09
N ASP A 85 -5.58 -10.63 14.13
CA ASP A 85 -5.75 -11.74 15.06
C ASP A 85 -4.69 -12.83 14.80
N GLU A 86 -3.75 -13.01 15.74
CA GLU A 86 -2.59 -13.89 15.59
C GLU A 86 -2.95 -15.39 15.59
N GLU A 87 -4.02 -15.77 16.30
CA GLU A 87 -4.51 -17.16 16.29
C GLU A 87 -5.09 -17.48 14.92
N LYS A 88 -5.89 -16.56 14.37
CA LYS A 88 -6.38 -16.67 12.98
C LYS A 88 -5.23 -16.65 11.97
N PHE A 89 -4.18 -15.86 12.23
CA PHE A 89 -3.01 -15.75 11.34
C PHE A 89 -2.31 -17.10 11.13
N LYS A 90 -2.16 -17.91 12.19
CA LYS A 90 -1.45 -19.19 12.11
C LYS A 90 -2.21 -20.27 11.36
N GLU A 91 -3.54 -20.20 11.34
CA GLU A 91 -4.34 -21.32 10.83
C GLU A 91 -4.65 -21.24 9.34
N ASN A 92 -4.81 -20.04 8.74
CA ASN A 92 -5.28 -19.92 7.35
C ASN A 92 -4.95 -18.58 6.66
N TRP A 93 -3.91 -17.86 7.08
CA TRP A 93 -3.56 -16.57 6.44
C TRP A 93 -2.47 -16.72 5.39
N GLN A 94 -2.71 -16.07 4.26
CA GLN A 94 -1.76 -15.96 3.15
C GLN A 94 -1.46 -14.48 2.90
N SER A 95 -0.33 -14.20 2.28
CA SER A 95 -0.05 -12.84 1.81
C SER A 95 0.69 -12.86 0.48
N GLU A 96 0.47 -11.84 -0.33
CA GLU A 96 1.19 -11.63 -1.58
C GLU A 96 1.61 -10.17 -1.72
N ASP A 97 2.79 -9.92 -2.30
CA ASP A 97 3.20 -8.58 -2.69
C ASP A 97 2.56 -8.22 -4.04
N LEU A 98 1.94 -7.05 -4.12
CA LEU A 98 1.12 -6.64 -5.26
C LEU A 98 1.92 -5.96 -6.38
N LEU A 99 3.01 -5.24 -6.06
CA LEU A 99 3.86 -4.63 -7.07
C LEU A 99 4.85 -5.66 -7.61
N VAL A 100 4.60 -6.09 -8.84
CA VAL A 100 5.46 -7.01 -9.58
C VAL A 100 6.32 -6.26 -10.60
N PRO A 101 7.62 -6.59 -10.76
CA PRO A 101 8.47 -5.93 -11.73
C PRO A 101 7.97 -6.13 -13.17
N VAL A 102 7.73 -5.04 -13.89
CA VAL A 102 7.38 -5.05 -15.33
C VAL A 102 8.59 -4.68 -16.20
N LEU A 103 9.46 -3.82 -15.68
CA LEU A 103 10.69 -3.34 -16.33
C LEU A 103 11.86 -3.43 -15.34
N ARG A 104 13.05 -3.80 -15.82
CA ARG A 104 14.34 -3.70 -15.12
C ARG A 104 15.38 -3.20 -16.11
N ASP A 105 16.13 -2.17 -15.75
CA ASP A 105 17.18 -1.57 -16.59
C ASP A 105 16.71 -1.26 -18.02
N GLY A 106 15.51 -0.70 -18.14
CA GLY A 106 14.89 -0.36 -19.43
C GLY A 106 14.39 -1.55 -20.25
N ARG A 107 14.50 -2.79 -19.73
CA ARG A 107 14.08 -4.02 -20.41
C ARG A 107 12.87 -4.63 -19.75
N ARG A 108 11.94 -5.14 -20.56
CA ARG A 108 10.76 -5.85 -20.06
C ARG A 108 11.18 -7.14 -19.36
N VAL A 109 10.57 -7.38 -18.20
CA VAL A 109 10.67 -8.65 -17.49
C VAL A 109 9.33 -9.38 -17.63
N GLY A 110 9.35 -10.62 -18.13
CA GLY A 110 8.14 -11.43 -18.33
C GLY A 110 7.37 -11.11 -19.62
N GLN A 111 6.21 -11.77 -19.75
CA GLN A 111 5.30 -11.62 -20.88
C GLN A 111 4.08 -10.78 -20.48
N TRP A 112 3.51 -10.05 -21.44
CA TRP A 112 2.23 -9.38 -21.21
C TRP A 112 1.11 -10.41 -21.10
N PRO A 113 0.21 -10.28 -20.11
CA PRO A 113 -0.99 -11.12 -20.09
C PRO A 113 -1.88 -10.76 -21.28
N THR A 114 -2.55 -11.76 -21.84
CA THR A 114 -3.58 -11.55 -22.85
C THR A 114 -4.80 -10.86 -22.23
N ILE A 115 -5.65 -10.24 -23.04
CA ILE A 115 -6.88 -9.62 -22.55
C ILE A 115 -7.81 -10.62 -21.83
N HIS A 116 -7.79 -11.89 -22.26
CA HIS A 116 -8.53 -12.97 -21.59
C HIS A 116 -7.95 -13.29 -20.21
N GLN A 117 -6.62 -13.35 -20.09
CA GLN A 117 -5.95 -13.55 -18.80
C GLN A 117 -6.20 -12.37 -17.86
N ILE A 118 -6.18 -11.13 -18.36
CA ILE A 118 -6.53 -9.93 -17.59
C ILE A 118 -7.97 -10.05 -17.07
N ARG A 119 -8.93 -10.35 -17.96
CA ARG A 119 -10.35 -10.51 -17.58
C ARG A 119 -10.55 -11.58 -16.50
N GLU A 120 -9.94 -12.74 -16.67
CA GLU A 120 -10.07 -13.84 -15.71
C GLU A 120 -9.38 -13.52 -14.38
N ARG A 121 -8.22 -12.85 -14.39
CA ARG A 121 -7.59 -12.35 -13.16
C ARG A 121 -8.49 -11.35 -12.45
N THR A 122 -9.08 -10.40 -13.15
CA THR A 122 -10.00 -9.42 -12.56
C THR A 122 -11.20 -10.09 -11.90
N LYS A 123 -11.85 -11.06 -12.58
CA LYS A 123 -12.98 -11.82 -11.98
C LYS A 123 -12.56 -12.57 -10.72
N LYS A 124 -11.43 -13.28 -10.78
CA LYS A 124 -10.90 -14.04 -9.63
C LYS A 124 -10.59 -13.12 -8.45
N GLN A 125 -9.90 -12.01 -8.69
CA GLN A 125 -9.53 -11.05 -7.65
C GLN A 125 -10.75 -10.35 -7.07
N LEU A 126 -11.75 -9.97 -7.88
CA LEU A 126 -13.01 -9.42 -7.37
C LEU A 126 -13.72 -10.43 -6.46
N ALA A 127 -13.78 -11.70 -6.83
CA ALA A 127 -14.42 -12.73 -6.00
C ALA A 127 -13.75 -12.93 -4.63
N MET A 128 -12.50 -12.50 -4.46
CA MET A 128 -11.78 -12.56 -3.18
C MET A 128 -12.19 -11.46 -2.20
N PHE A 129 -12.93 -10.42 -2.61
CA PHE A 129 -13.40 -9.40 -1.67
C PHE A 129 -14.75 -9.78 -1.05
N SER A 130 -14.96 -9.38 0.21
CA SER A 130 -16.26 -9.58 0.88
C SER A 130 -17.40 -8.92 0.10
N SER A 131 -18.63 -9.40 0.30
CA SER A 131 -19.82 -8.79 -0.31
C SER A 131 -19.91 -7.30 -0.02
N ASP A 132 -19.61 -6.90 1.22
CA ASP A 132 -19.83 -5.54 1.70
C ASP A 132 -18.85 -4.54 1.09
N VAL A 133 -17.61 -4.96 0.83
CA VAL A 133 -16.63 -4.16 0.09
C VAL A 133 -17.02 -4.04 -1.40
N ARG A 134 -17.72 -5.04 -1.95
CA ARG A 134 -18.16 -5.08 -3.36
C ARG A 134 -19.47 -4.35 -3.63
N GLN A 135 -20.18 -3.88 -2.61
CA GLN A 135 -21.46 -3.19 -2.81
C GLN A 135 -21.27 -1.90 -3.61
N LEU A 136 -22.21 -1.58 -4.50
CA LEU A 136 -22.15 -0.34 -5.27
C LEU A 136 -22.71 0.86 -4.49
N VAL A 137 -23.60 0.59 -3.53
CA VAL A 137 -24.25 1.60 -2.69
C VAL A 137 -23.70 1.47 -1.28
N ARG A 138 -23.02 2.51 -0.78
CA ARG A 138 -22.41 2.56 0.56
C ARG A 138 -21.53 1.33 0.89
N PRO A 139 -20.50 1.02 0.07
CA PRO A 139 -19.59 -0.09 0.36
C PRO A 139 -18.90 0.07 1.71
N ALA A 140 -18.64 -1.06 2.36
CA ALA A 140 -17.72 -1.09 3.49
C ALA A 140 -16.31 -0.65 3.03
N VAL A 141 -15.61 0.11 3.88
CA VAL A 141 -14.24 0.55 3.58
C VAL A 141 -13.31 -0.66 3.65
N TYR A 142 -12.64 -0.97 2.54
CA TYR A 142 -11.60 -1.99 2.53
C TYR A 142 -10.41 -1.53 3.38
N PRO A 143 -9.94 -2.32 4.36
CA PRO A 143 -8.87 -1.88 5.25
C PRO A 143 -7.55 -1.67 4.49
N THR A 144 -6.98 -0.47 4.62
CA THR A 144 -5.65 -0.14 4.12
C THR A 144 -4.86 0.61 5.18
N GLY A 145 -3.55 0.41 5.22
CA GLY A 145 -2.70 1.01 6.24
C GLY A 145 -1.21 0.99 5.89
N LEU A 146 -0.42 1.61 6.76
CA LEU A 146 1.03 1.51 6.73
C LEU A 146 1.51 0.42 7.69
N ASP A 147 2.61 -0.24 7.36
CA ASP A 147 3.38 -0.97 8.35
C ASP A 147 3.82 -0.03 9.48
N VAL A 148 3.93 -0.56 10.69
CA VAL A 148 4.26 0.22 11.90
C VAL A 148 5.62 0.92 11.77
N GLN A 149 6.63 0.27 11.20
CA GLN A 149 7.94 0.87 11.01
C GLN A 149 7.89 2.01 10.00
N LEU A 150 7.17 1.82 8.89
CA LEU A 150 6.97 2.88 7.89
C LEU A 150 6.19 4.07 8.47
N PHE A 151 5.17 3.80 9.28
CA PHE A 151 4.41 4.85 9.98
C PHE A 151 5.30 5.67 10.92
N GLU A 152 6.13 5.02 11.74
CA GLU A 152 7.04 5.73 12.63
C GLU A 152 8.10 6.52 11.87
N THR A 153 8.65 5.98 10.77
CA THR A 153 9.57 6.71 9.90
C THR A 153 8.91 7.94 9.31
N LYS A 154 7.67 7.83 8.82
CA LYS A 154 6.88 8.96 8.33
C LYS A 154 6.69 10.02 9.42
N ARG A 155 6.32 9.61 10.64
CA ARG A 155 6.11 10.52 11.78
C ARG A 155 7.40 11.28 12.16
N LYS A 156 8.54 10.58 12.22
CA LYS A 156 9.85 11.19 12.49
C LYS A 156 10.25 12.22 11.43
N LEU A 157 10.05 11.89 10.15
CA LEU A 157 10.33 12.80 9.04
C LEU A 157 9.40 14.02 9.04
N MET A 158 8.12 13.84 9.40
CA MET A 158 7.19 14.96 9.54
C MET A 158 7.58 15.91 10.69
N ALA A 159 8.01 15.36 11.83
CA ALA A 159 8.43 16.15 12.98
C ALA A 159 9.69 16.98 12.68
N THR A 160 10.66 16.40 11.94
CA THR A 160 11.91 17.09 11.56
C THR A 160 11.73 18.11 10.43
N ALA A 161 10.75 17.92 9.56
CA ALA A 161 10.46 18.83 8.45
C ALA A 161 9.54 20.00 8.85
N SER A 162 8.93 19.97 10.04
CA SER A 162 8.02 21.03 10.49
C SER A 162 8.81 22.20 11.11
N PRO A 163 8.69 23.44 10.59
CA PRO A 163 9.55 24.58 10.97
C PRO A 163 9.28 25.18 12.36
N PHE A 164 8.41 24.59 13.19
CA PHE A 164 8.02 25.13 14.51
C PHE A 164 8.70 24.40 15.68
N HIS A 165 10.02 24.31 15.66
CA HIS A 165 10.82 24.07 16.87
C HIS A 165 11.87 25.18 16.97
N GLY A 166 11.51 26.25 17.67
CA GLY A 166 12.33 27.43 17.97
C GLY A 166 11.51 28.43 18.77
#